data_AF-A0A9X6MW76-F1
#
_entry.id   AF-A0A9X6MW76-F1
#
_cell.length_a   1.000
_cell.length_b   1.000
_cell.length_c   1.000
_cell.angle_alpha   90.00
_cell.angle_beta   90.00
_cell.angle_gamma   90.00
#
_symmetry.space_group_name_H-M   'P 1'
#
loop_
_entity.id
_entity.type
_entity.pdbx_description
1 polymer ?
#
loop_
_entity_poly.entity_id
_entity_poly.type
_entity_poly.pdbx_seq_one_letter_code
_entity_poly.pdbx_strand_id
1 'polypeptide(L)' 'MLSNLNFIRKGESKVQKCNYVGCKSDATTKGFVLARNSQGRKHLPTDVFACDKHKKSKSFFEYKVTKA' A
#
# COMPACT_ATOMS: atom_id res chain seq x y z
N MET A 1 32.88 22.67 -15.07
CA MET A 1 32.47 21.27 -15.31
C MET A 1 32.05 20.66 -13.98
N LEU A 2 30.84 20.06 -13.96
CA LEU A 2 30.36 18.99 -13.06
C LEU A 2 30.29 19.28 -11.54
N SER A 3 29.12 19.76 -11.09
CA SER A 3 28.64 19.47 -9.73
C SER A 3 27.76 18.22 -9.81
N ASN A 4 28.38 17.07 -9.51
CA ASN A 4 27.66 15.80 -9.37
C ASN A 4 26.72 15.88 -8.17
N LEU A 5 25.43 16.06 -8.45
CA LEU A 5 24.38 15.89 -7.46
C LEU A 5 24.25 14.38 -7.17
N ASN A 6 24.78 13.94 -6.03
CA ASN A 6 24.52 12.61 -5.48
C ASN A 6 23.03 12.50 -5.16
N PHE A 7 22.25 12.03 -6.13
CA PHE A 7 20.86 11.67 -5.97
C PHE A 7 20.82 10.46 -5.04
N ILE A 8 20.57 10.72 -3.76
CA ILE A 8 20.38 9.70 -2.72
C ILE A 8 19.35 8.71 -3.27
N ARG A 9 19.83 7.50 -3.58
CA ARG A 9 18.98 6.36 -3.90
C ARG A 9 18.03 6.19 -2.73
N LYS A 10 16.80 6.69 -2.89
CA LYS A 10 15.65 6.35 -2.04
C LYS A 10 15.77 4.86 -1.75
N GLY A 11 15.90 4.53 -0.47
CA GLY A 11 16.10 3.17 0.00
C GLY A 11 15.15 2.21 -0.70
N GLU A 12 15.64 1.00 -0.95
CA GLU A 12 14.90 -0.13 -1.49
C GLU A 12 13.56 -0.29 -0.74
N SER A 13 12.56 0.41 -1.23
CA SER A 13 11.17 0.21 -0.89
C SER A 13 10.85 -1.05 -1.65
N LYS A 14 11.06 -2.22 -1.01
CA LYS A 14 10.65 -3.53 -1.53
C LYS A 14 9.27 -3.31 -2.12
N VAL A 15 9.17 -3.27 -3.44
CA VAL A 15 7.95 -2.81 -4.11
C VAL A 15 6.90 -3.85 -3.80
N GLN A 16 6.06 -3.56 -2.80
CA GLN A 16 5.06 -4.51 -2.35
C GLN A 16 4.09 -4.67 -3.51
N LYS A 17 3.77 -5.91 -3.89
CA LYS A 17 2.77 -6.14 -4.94
C LYS A 17 1.40 -5.76 -4.40
N CYS A 18 0.51 -5.36 -5.30
CA CYS A 18 -0.87 -5.14 -4.91
C CYS A 18 -1.50 -6.44 -4.38
N ASN A 19 -2.06 -6.40 -3.19
CA ASN A 19 -2.75 -7.53 -2.54
C ASN A 19 -4.09 -7.88 -3.20
N TYR A 20 -4.51 -7.15 -4.24
CA TYR A 20 -5.75 -7.45 -4.95
C TYR A 20 -5.60 -8.74 -5.75
N VAL A 21 -6.56 -9.66 -5.60
CA VAL A 21 -6.53 -10.98 -6.24
C VAL A 21 -6.40 -10.84 -7.75
N GLY A 22 -5.35 -11.43 -8.32
CA GLY A 22 -5.05 -11.39 -9.76
C GLY A 22 -4.35 -10.11 -10.23
N CYS A 23 -4.04 -9.16 -9.34
CA CYS A 23 -3.26 -7.98 -9.70
C CYS A 23 -1.75 -8.29 -9.66
N LYS A 24 -1.05 -7.99 -10.76
CA LYS A 24 0.41 -8.09 -10.87
C LYS A 24 1.12 -6.74 -10.77
N SER A 25 0.36 -5.66 -10.59
CA SER A 25 0.91 -4.30 -10.50
C SER A 25 1.57 -4.07 -9.15
N ASP A 26 2.57 -3.20 -9.18
CA ASP A 26 3.22 -2.67 -8.00
C ASP A 26 2.25 -1.82 -7.16
N ALA A 27 2.32 -1.95 -5.85
CA ALA A 27 1.54 -1.12 -4.95
C ALA A 27 2.16 0.27 -4.83
N THR A 28 1.29 1.26 -4.88
CA THR A 28 1.65 2.67 -4.78
C THR A 28 1.27 3.26 -3.43
N THR A 29 0.35 2.61 -2.70
CA THR A 29 -0.11 3.03 -1.38
C THR A 29 -0.26 1.86 -0.43
N LYS A 30 -0.14 2.16 0.87
CA LYS A 30 -0.43 1.25 1.98
C LYS A 30 -1.70 1.71 2.68
N GLY A 31 -2.60 0.78 2.95
CA GLY A 31 -3.81 1.03 3.71
C GLY A 31 -4.18 -0.21 4.52
N PHE A 32 -5.44 -0.28 4.90
CA PHE A 32 -6.00 -1.45 5.55
C PHE A 32 -7.36 -1.81 4.94
N VAL A 33 -7.70 -3.08 5.01
CA VAL A 33 -9.03 -3.60 4.67
C VAL A 33 -9.65 -4.23 5.90
N LEU A 34 -10.96 -4.21 5.97
CA LEU A 34 -11.72 -4.82 7.05
C LEU A 34 -12.00 -6.29 6.72
N ALA A 35 -11.01 -7.15 6.93
CA ALA A 35 -11.11 -8.59 6.66
C ALA A 35 -11.83 -9.32 7.80
N ARG A 36 -12.66 -10.31 7.46
CA ARG A 36 -13.18 -11.26 8.45
C ARG A 36 -12.04 -12.18 8.86
N ASN A 37 -11.91 -12.46 10.15
CA ASN A 37 -10.99 -13.51 10.58
C ASN A 37 -11.46 -14.89 10.09
N SER A 38 -10.57 -15.90 10.07
CA SER A 38 -10.91 -17.27 9.66
C SER A 38 -11.98 -17.93 10.54
N GLN A 39 -12.31 -17.34 11.69
CA GLN A 39 -13.36 -17.79 12.61
C GLN A 39 -14.70 -17.06 12.38
N GLY A 40 -14.82 -16.21 11.35
CA GLY A 40 -16.02 -15.45 11.02
C GLY A 40 -16.39 -14.34 12.03
N ARG A 41 -15.55 -14.07 13.03
CA ARG A 41 -15.81 -13.07 14.08
C ARG A 41 -15.03 -11.78 13.86
N LYS A 42 -15.75 -10.66 13.82
CA LYS A 42 -15.30 -9.26 13.72
C LYS A 42 -14.41 -8.94 12.50
N HIS A 43 -14.68 -7.79 11.92
CA HIS A 43 -13.88 -7.20 10.86
C HIS A 43 -12.61 -6.61 11.49
N LEU A 44 -11.47 -7.30 11.35
CA LEU A 44 -10.18 -6.79 11.81
C LEU A 44 -9.55 -5.92 10.72
N PRO A 45 -8.92 -4.78 11.09
CA PRO A 45 -8.12 -4.02 10.15
C PRO A 45 -6.87 -4.83 9.80
N THR A 46 -6.76 -5.22 8.53
CA THR A 46 -5.59 -5.92 7.99
C THR A 46 -4.85 -5.00 7.03
N ASP A 47 -3.59 -4.73 7.34
CA ASP A 47 -2.70 -3.97 6.47
C ASP A 47 -2.60 -4.63 5.09
N VAL A 48 -2.83 -3.85 4.04
CA VAL A 48 -2.68 -4.31 2.66
C VAL A 48 -2.08 -3.22 1.78
N PHE A 49 -1.41 -3.66 0.73
CA PHE A 49 -0.83 -2.78 -0.27
C PHE A 49 -1.70 -2.76 -1.53
N ALA A 50 -1.95 -1.57 -2.08
CA ALA A 50 -2.79 -1.39 -3.25
C ALA A 50 -2.11 -0.51 -4.31
N CYS A 51 -2.36 -0.81 -5.58
CA CYS A 51 -1.99 0.06 -6.68
C CYS A 51 -3.04 1.18 -6.88
N ASP A 52 -2.74 2.19 -7.69
CA ASP A 52 -3.63 3.35 -7.89
C ASP A 52 -5.03 3.01 -8.42
N LYS A 53 -5.15 1.86 -9.10
CA LYS A 53 -6.44 1.33 -9.55
C LYS A 53 -7.26 0.77 -8.39
N HIS A 54 -6.63 -0.01 -7.52
CA HIS A 54 -7.31 -0.74 -6.43
C HIS A 54 -7.41 0.03 -5.12
N LYS A 55 -6.63 1.11 -4.94
CA LYS A 55 -6.79 2.01 -3.79
C LYS A 55 -8.14 2.74 -3.78
N LYS A 56 -8.81 2.82 -4.93
CA LYS A 56 -10.15 3.43 -5.09
C LYS A 56 -11.29 2.46 -4.79
N SER A 57 -10.98 1.19 -4.48
CA SER A 57 -12.00 0.21 -4.12
C SER A 57 -12.68 0.58 -2.80
N LYS A 58 -14.01 0.41 -2.74
CA LYS A 58 -14.83 0.76 -1.56
C LYS A 58 -14.40 0.06 -0.27
N SER A 59 -13.69 -1.07 -0.38
CA SER A 59 -13.25 -1.87 0.76
C SER A 59 -11.85 -1.51 1.27
N PHE A 60 -11.13 -0.61 0.60
CA PHE A 60 -9.77 -0.20 0.96
C PHE A 60 -9.80 1.16 1.67
N PHE A 61 -9.19 1.22 2.86
CA PHE A 61 -9.06 2.44 3.65
C PHE A 61 -7.59 2.84 3.67
N GLU A 62 -7.28 4.00 3.08
CA GLU A 62 -5.92 4.55 3.10
C GLU A 62 -5.60 5.08 4.50
N TYR A 63 -4.37 4.85 4.98
CA TYR A 63 -3.92 5.54 6.18
C TYR A 63 -3.88 7.03 5.86
N LYS A 64 -4.78 7.81 6.47
CA LYS A 64 -4.64 9.27 6.45
C LYS A 64 -3.35 9.56 7.18
N VAL A 65 -2.29 9.89 6.44
CA VAL A 65 -1.11 10.51 7.02
C VAL A 65 -1.59 11.90 7.45
N THR A 66 -2.08 12.02 8.68
CA THR A 66 -2.26 13.32 9.32
C THR A 66 -0.86 13.91 9.38
N LYS A 67 -0.55 14.78 8.41
CA LYS A 67 0.60 15.66 8.47
C LYS A 67 0.32 16.57 9.67
N ALA A 68 0.92 16.22 10.82
CA ALA A 68 0.98 17.09 11.98
C ALA A 68 1.74 18.37 11.63
#